data_AF-A0A4W3GEN1-F1
#
_entry.id   AF-A0A4W3GEN1-F1
#
_cell.length_a   1.000
_cell.length_b   1.000
_cell.length_c   1.000
_cell.angle_alpha   90.00
_cell.angle_beta   90.00
_cell.angle_gamma   90.00
#
_symmetry.space_group_name_H-M   'P 1'
#
loop_
_entity.id
_entity.type
_entity.pdbx_description
1 polymer ?
#
loop_
_entity_poly.entity_id
_entity_poly.type
_entity_poly.pdbx_seq_one_letter_code
_entity_poly.pdbx_strand_id
1 'polypeptide(L)'
;MVALGGRTAQRDFTSDVLIYQLTCNTWVSAQAAGSAVLGDEMSPAIGHAVARLGDGVYVSGGYGGLLSGRMVRLSLPGDPCLLYTGPDACNSSNSSCVWVQADPDSACLSTAHSHR
;
A
#
# COMPACT_ATOMS: atom_id res chain seq x y z
N MET A 1 7.49 5.28 -4.08
CA MET A 1 8.39 4.51 -3.16
C MET A 1 7.52 3.63 -2.28
N VAL A 2 8.04 2.54 -1.73
CA VAL A 2 7.27 1.62 -0.87
C VAL A 2 8.08 1.33 0.39
N ALA A 3 7.45 1.43 1.56
CA ALA A 3 8.01 0.98 2.83
C ALA A 3 7.23 -0.23 3.33
N LEU A 4 7.95 -1.27 3.77
CA LEU A 4 7.41 -2.59 4.08
C LEU A 4 7.88 -3.04 5.46
N GLY A 5 6.91 -3.34 6.32
CA GLY A 5 7.11 -3.85 7.67
C GLY A 5 7.90 -2.91 8.56
N GLY A 6 8.79 -3.45 9.39
CA GLY A 6 9.61 -2.67 10.32
C GLY A 6 9.16 -2.81 11.78
N ARG A 7 9.48 -1.80 12.59
CA ARG A 7 9.10 -1.68 14.01
C ARG A 7 8.48 -0.30 14.24
N THR A 8 7.56 -0.21 15.17
CA THR A 8 7.00 1.06 15.64
C THR A 8 7.17 1.18 17.15
N ALA A 9 6.81 2.33 17.73
CA ALA A 9 6.82 2.49 19.19
C ALA A 9 5.86 1.53 19.90
N GLN A 10 4.79 1.09 19.21
CA GLN A 10 3.74 0.24 19.78
C GLN A 10 3.86 -1.23 19.37
N ARG A 11 4.60 -1.55 18.29
CA ARG A 11 4.69 -2.92 17.75
C ARG A 11 6.14 -3.28 17.46
N ASP A 12 6.58 -4.40 18.03
CA ASP A 12 7.92 -4.93 17.81
C ASP A 12 8.19 -5.30 16.36
N PHE A 13 7.18 -5.82 15.67
CA PHE A 13 7.21 -6.09 14.24
C PHE A 13 5.88 -5.72 13.61
N THR A 14 5.92 -5.22 12.39
CA THR A 14 4.73 -4.87 11.61
C THR A 14 4.81 -5.46 10.21
N SER A 15 3.65 -5.75 9.62
CA SER A 15 3.46 -6.11 8.21
C SER A 15 2.90 -4.94 7.39
N ASP A 16 2.99 -3.71 7.92
CA ASP A 16 2.43 -2.52 7.30
C ASP A 16 3.08 -2.25 5.94
N VAL A 17 2.26 -1.79 4.98
CA VAL A 17 2.68 -1.47 3.62
C VAL A 17 2.28 -0.02 3.36
N LEU A 18 3.29 0.83 3.21
CA LEU A 18 3.11 2.25 2.97
C LEU A 18 3.62 2.59 1.57
N ILE A 19 2.76 3.21 0.78
CA ILE A 19 3.07 3.62 -0.60
C ILE A 19 3.23 5.13 -0.61
N TYR A 20 4.39 5.59 -1.02
CA TYR A 20 4.66 7.01 -1.20
C TYR A 20 4.27 7.47 -2.60
N GLN A 21 3.26 8.34 -2.66
CA GLN A 21 2.83 9.04 -3.85
C GLN A 21 3.70 10.28 -4.05
N LEU A 22 4.54 10.29 -5.08
CA LEU A 22 5.46 11.41 -5.35
C LEU A 22 4.70 12.69 -5.70
N THR A 23 3.69 12.60 -6.57
CA THR A 23 2.97 13.79 -7.09
C THR A 23 2.24 14.56 -5.99
N CYS A 24 1.59 13.85 -5.07
CA CYS A 24 0.85 14.46 -3.97
C CYS A 24 1.68 14.57 -2.68
N ASN A 25 2.93 14.08 -2.70
CA ASN A 25 3.86 14.09 -1.57
C ASN A 25 3.24 13.49 -0.28
N THR A 26 2.56 12.36 -0.42
CA THR A 26 1.81 11.72 0.68
C THR A 26 2.12 10.24 0.83
N TRP A 27 1.84 9.72 2.03
CA TRP A 27 1.85 8.30 2.32
C TRP A 27 0.44 7.72 2.29
N VAL A 28 0.26 6.64 1.54
CA VAL A 28 -0.97 5.85 1.49
C VAL A 28 -0.73 4.52 2.19
N SER A 29 -1.56 4.21 3.18
CA SER A 29 -1.51 2.91 3.88
C SER A 29 -2.41 1.90 3.17
N ALA A 30 -1.84 0.74 2.83
CA ALA A 30 -2.62 -0.33 2.23
C ALA A 30 -3.54 -1.06 3.24
N GLN A 31 -3.21 -1.00 4.54
CA GLN A 31 -4.03 -1.55 5.62
C GLN A 31 -5.29 -0.72 5.85
N ALA A 32 -5.19 0.61 5.77
CA ALA A 32 -6.34 1.52 5.90
C ALA A 32 -7.37 1.34 4.76
N ALA A 33 -6.93 0.73 3.67
CA ALA A 33 -7.71 0.48 2.47
C ALA A 33 -8.50 -0.84 2.49
N GLY A 34 -8.29 -1.69 3.51
CA GLY A 34 -9.05 -2.94 3.68
C GLY A 34 -8.93 -3.92 2.51
N SER A 35 -7.94 -3.78 1.64
CA SER A 35 -8.00 -4.38 0.31
C SER A 35 -7.14 -5.64 0.17
N ALA A 36 -7.76 -6.66 -0.40
CA ALA A 36 -7.14 -7.86 -0.95
C ALA A 36 -6.21 -7.56 -2.16
N VAL A 37 -6.02 -6.28 -2.51
CA VAL A 37 -5.28 -5.85 -3.72
C VAL A 37 -3.79 -6.16 -3.60
N LEU A 38 -3.26 -6.29 -2.38
CA LEU A 38 -1.85 -6.62 -2.18
C LEU A 38 -1.52 -8.10 -2.40
N GLY A 39 -2.47 -8.99 -2.67
CA GLY A 39 -2.18 -10.41 -2.79
C GLY A 39 -1.87 -11.05 -1.43
N ASP A 40 -0.79 -11.85 -1.35
CA ASP A 40 -0.44 -12.59 -0.14
C ASP A 40 0.00 -11.69 1.01
N GLU A 41 -0.47 -11.99 2.22
CA GLU A 41 -0.10 -11.22 3.41
C GLU A 41 1.38 -11.45 3.77
N MET A 42 2.11 -10.35 3.92
CA MET A 42 3.50 -10.33 4.37
C MET A 42 3.57 -10.61 5.88
N SER A 43 4.58 -11.39 6.30
CA SER A 43 4.82 -11.63 7.72
C SER A 43 5.35 -10.37 8.42
N PRO A 44 4.88 -10.05 9.65
CA PRO A 44 5.43 -8.95 10.43
C PRO A 44 6.92 -9.18 10.71
N ALA A 45 7.79 -8.31 10.18
CA ALA A 45 9.23 -8.47 10.32
C ALA A 45 9.99 -7.21 9.94
N ILE A 46 11.29 -7.18 10.31
CA ILE A 46 12.26 -6.20 9.84
C ILE A 46 13.22 -6.80 8.82
N GLY A 47 13.86 -5.94 8.02
CA GLY A 47 14.98 -6.35 7.16
C GLY A 47 14.56 -7.23 5.99
N HIS A 48 13.33 -7.06 5.49
CA HIS A 48 12.88 -7.71 4.26
C HIS A 48 13.78 -7.33 3.07
N ALA A 49 14.12 -8.32 2.25
CA ALA A 49 14.70 -8.08 0.94
C ALA A 49 13.57 -7.90 -0.08
N VAL A 50 13.72 -6.90 -0.96
CA VAL A 50 12.64 -6.47 -1.86
C VAL A 50 13.19 -6.35 -3.27
N ALA A 51 12.47 -6.93 -4.23
CA ALA A 51 12.74 -6.78 -5.66
C ALA A 51 11.45 -6.43 -6.40
N ARG A 52 11.55 -5.58 -7.43
CA ARG A 52 10.44 -5.27 -8.32
C ARG A 52 10.65 -5.94 -9.67
N LEU A 53 9.60 -6.61 -10.16
CA LEU A 53 9.55 -7.18 -11.50
C LEU A 53 8.17 -6.89 -12.11
N GLY A 54 8.14 -6.03 -13.12
CA GLY A 54 6.88 -5.55 -13.71
C GLY A 54 6.00 -4.78 -12.70
N ASP A 55 4.78 -5.25 -12.56
CA ASP A 55 3.75 -4.78 -11.61
C ASP A 55 3.87 -5.43 -10.21
N GLY A 56 4.68 -6.48 -10.10
CA GLY A 56 4.87 -7.23 -8.85
C GLY A 56 6.03 -6.72 -8.00
N VAL A 57 5.80 -6.68 -6.69
CA VAL A 57 6.84 -6.47 -5.67
C VAL A 57 7.04 -7.77 -4.90
N TYR A 58 8.22 -8.36 -5.02
CA TYR A 58 8.58 -9.60 -4.38
C TYR A 58 9.30 -9.30 -3.08
N VAL A 59 8.79 -9.86 -1.99
CA VAL A 59 9.32 -9.67 -0.65
C VAL A 59 9.74 -11.01 -0.12
N SER A 60 10.98 -11.10 0.38
CA SER A 60 11.52 -12.32 0.95
C SER A 60 12.36 -12.03 2.18
N GLY A 61 12.52 -13.04 3.02
CA GLY A 61 13.35 -12.93 4.20
C GLY A 61 12.65 -12.28 5.37
N GLY A 62 13.45 -11.54 6.14
CA GLY A 62 13.00 -10.79 7.30
C GLY A 62 13.16 -11.55 8.63
N TYR A 63 13.18 -10.79 9.71
CA TYR A 63 13.22 -11.29 11.08
C TYR A 63 12.04 -10.74 11.89
N GLY A 64 11.23 -11.66 12.43
CA GLY A 64 10.07 -11.37 13.28
C GLY A 64 10.07 -12.18 14.58
N GLY A 65 11.26 -12.49 15.12
CA GLY A 65 11.49 -13.44 16.22
C GLY A 65 12.14 -14.75 15.74
N LEU A 66 11.88 -15.13 14.49
CA LEU A 66 12.61 -16.16 13.75
C LEU A 66 12.98 -15.61 12.36
N LEU A 67 14.04 -16.13 11.76
CA LEU A 67 14.34 -15.90 10.35
C LEU A 67 13.25 -16.52 9.49
N SER A 68 12.70 -15.74 8.57
CA SER A 68 11.71 -16.21 7.59
C SER A 68 12.41 -16.51 6.27
N GLY A 69 12.16 -17.69 5.69
CA GLY A 69 12.55 -18.03 4.31
C GLY A 69 11.42 -17.83 3.29
N ARG A 70 10.26 -17.31 3.74
CA ARG A 70 9.07 -17.17 2.91
C ARG A 70 9.24 -16.02 1.90
N MET A 71 8.78 -16.26 0.68
CA MET A 71 8.64 -15.23 -0.35
C MET A 71 7.15 -14.98 -0.62
N VAL A 72 6.77 -13.71 -0.74
CA VAL A 72 5.42 -13.27 -1.15
C VAL A 72 5.52 -12.31 -2.32
N ARG A 73 4.48 -12.27 -3.16
CA ARG A 73 4.33 -11.28 -4.23
C ARG A 73 3.20 -10.32 -3.87
N LEU A 74 3.55 -9.04 -3.73
CA LEU A 74 2.60 -7.96 -3.60
C LEU A 74 2.24 -7.39 -4.97
N SER A 75 0.95 -7.19 -5.22
CA SER A 75 0.47 -6.45 -6.39
C SER A 75 0.17 -5.01 -5.97
N LEU A 76 0.91 -4.04 -6.52
CA LEU A 76 0.67 -2.63 -6.21
C LEU A 76 -0.14 -1.98 -7.34
N PRO A 77 -1.23 -1.27 -7.04
CA PRO A 77 -1.99 -0.57 -8.07
C PRO A 77 -1.14 0.55 -8.69
N GLY A 78 -1.41 0.85 -9.96
CA GLY A 78 -0.78 1.97 -10.65
C GLY A 78 -1.08 3.32 -9.99
N ASP A 79 -2.32 3.48 -9.50
CA ASP A 79 -2.73 4.59 -8.63
C ASP A 79 -2.98 4.08 -7.20
N PRO A 80 -2.16 4.47 -6.20
CA PRO A 80 -2.33 4.10 -4.80
C PRO A 80 -3.69 4.52 -4.21
N CYS A 81 -4.35 5.53 -4.77
CA CYS A 81 -5.66 5.98 -4.31
C CYS A 81 -6.76 4.93 -4.51
N LEU A 82 -6.59 4.02 -5.48
CA LEU A 82 -7.51 2.89 -5.74
C LEU A 82 -7.59 1.92 -4.55
N LEU A 83 -6.72 2.05 -3.57
CA LEU A 83 -6.80 1.30 -2.33
C LEU A 83 -8.01 1.75 -1.49
N TYR A 84 -8.44 3.01 -1.58
CA TYR A 84 -9.62 3.48 -0.85
C TYR A 84 -10.92 3.09 -1.56
N THR A 85 -11.71 2.23 -0.94
CA THR A 85 -12.98 1.70 -1.50
C THR A 85 -14.21 2.55 -1.18
N GLY A 86 -14.08 3.55 -0.31
CA GLY A 86 -15.19 4.41 0.12
C GLY A 86 -14.87 5.90 0.05
N PRO A 87 -15.90 6.75 -0.17
CA PRO A 87 -15.73 8.20 -0.31
C PRO A 87 -15.14 8.84 0.94
N ASP A 88 -15.54 8.40 2.13
CA ASP A 88 -15.05 8.96 3.40
C ASP A 88 -13.54 8.71 3.58
N ALA A 89 -13.11 7.46 3.35
CA ALA A 89 -11.70 7.08 3.43
C ALA A 89 -10.86 7.84 2.38
N CYS A 90 -11.36 7.92 1.15
CA CYS A 90 -10.72 8.66 0.06
C CYS A 90 -10.54 10.16 0.40
N ASN A 91 -11.60 10.81 0.89
CA ASN A 91 -11.59 12.25 1.16
C ASN A 91 -10.76 12.61 2.41
N SER A 92 -10.50 11.64 3.30
CA SER A 92 -9.61 11.81 4.46
C SER A 92 -8.11 11.77 4.12
N SER A 93 -7.74 11.51 2.85
CA SER A 93 -6.34 11.34 2.40
C SER A 93 -5.51 12.63 2.27
N ASN A 94 -5.78 13.64 3.12
CA ASN A 94 -5.11 14.95 3.09
C ASN A 94 -5.01 15.54 1.67
N SER A 95 -6.12 15.54 0.92
CA SER A 95 -6.23 16.08 -0.46
C SER A 95 -5.39 15.40 -1.55
N SER A 96 -4.82 14.22 -1.27
CA SER A 96 -4.01 13.49 -2.27
C SER A 96 -4.85 12.63 -3.22
N CYS A 97 -5.99 12.18 -2.74
CA CYS A 97 -6.98 11.44 -3.50
C CYS A 97 -8.32 12.17 -3.48
N VAL A 98 -9.08 12.00 -4.55
CA VAL A 98 -10.43 12.55 -4.72
C VAL A 98 -11.36 11.43 -5.13
N TRP A 99 -12.54 11.38 -4.51
CA TRP A 99 -13.59 10.48 -4.90
C TRP A 99 -14.24 10.97 -6.21
N VAL A 100 -14.15 10.17 -7.25
CA VAL A 100 -14.80 10.44 -8.53
C VAL A 100 -16.06 9.60 -8.60
N GLN A 101 -17.21 10.28 -8.67
CA GLN A 101 -18.51 9.63 -8.78
C GLN A 101 -18.88 9.52 -10.26
N ALA A 102 -18.79 8.32 -10.79
CA ALA A 102 -19.31 7.92 -12.09
C ALA A 102 -20.11 6.64 -11.86
N ASP A 103 -21.37 6.57 -12.28
CA ASP A 103 -22.15 5.33 -12.16
C ASP A 103 -22.00 4.55 -13.47
N PRO A 104 -21.43 3.33 -13.50
CA PRO A 104 -21.04 2.45 -12.37
C PRO A 104 -19.58 2.56 -11.89
N ASP A 105 -18.73 3.35 -12.55
CA ASP A 105 -17.27 3.40 -12.35
C ASP A 105 -16.79 4.33 -11.20
N SER A 106 -17.49 4.34 -10.07
CA SER A 106 -17.13 5.24 -8.95
C SER A 106 -15.87 4.73 -8.26
N ALA A 107 -14.84 5.57 -8.19
CA ALA A 107 -13.53 5.18 -7.67
C ALA A 107 -12.78 6.34 -7.01
N CYS A 108 -11.85 6.01 -6.12
CA CYS A 108 -10.91 6.96 -5.56
C CYS A 108 -9.67 7.07 -6.45
N LEU A 109 -9.39 8.28 -6.95
CA LEU A 109 -8.28 8.54 -7.86
C LEU A 109 -7.37 9.64 -7.30
N SER A 110 -6.10 9.59 -7.68
CA SER A 110 -5.17 10.68 -7.41
C SER A 110 -5.59 11.95 -8.15
N THR A 111 -5.32 13.12 -7.56
CA THR A 111 -5.62 14.42 -8.20
C THR A 111 -4.92 14.60 -9.55
N ALA A 112 -3.80 13.93 -9.77
CA ALA A 112 -3.09 13.91 -11.04
C ALA A 112 -3.81 13.08 -12.13
N HIS A 113 -4.67 12.14 -11.74
CA HIS A 113 -5.48 11.32 -12.65
C HIS A 113 -6.93 11.80 -12.77
N SER A 114 -7.43 12.61 -11.83
CA SER A 114 -8.80 13.16 -11.89
C SER A 114 -9.00 14.29 -12.91
N HIS A 115 -7.93 14.83 -13.48
CA HIS A 115 -7.96 15.92 -14.47
C HIS A 115 -7.68 15.48 -15.92
N ARG A 116 -7.62 14.17 -16.17
CA ARG A 116 -7.62 13.59 -17.53
C ARG A 116 -8.99 13.02 -17.84
#